data_AF-A0A151SEG2-F1
#
_entry.id   AF-A0A151SEG2-F1
#
_cell.length_a   1.000
_cell.length_b   1.000
_cell.length_c   1.000
_cell.angle_alpha   90.00
_cell.angle_beta   90.00
_cell.angle_gamma   90.00
#
_symmetry.space_group_name_H-M   'P 1'
#
loop_
_entity.id
_entity.type
_entity.pdbx_description
1 polymer ?
#
loop_
_entity_poly.entity_id
_entity_poly.type
_entity_poly.pdbx_seq_one_letter_code
_entity_poly.pdbx_strand_id
1 'polypeptide(L)'
;MNKTLNERAKSMRIHARLPKIFWADAMSTTTYLINRGPSVPIGFKILEEEWKSKDVSLSHLKVFGCVSYVRVRDVDKDKLDPKARKYIFIGYGTNDMGYHF
;
A
#
# COMPACT_ATOMS: atom_id res chain seq x y z
N MET A 1 14.13 -5.70 14.17
CA MET A 1 13.07 -5.20 13.27
C MET A 1 13.51 -5.09 11.81
N ASN A 2 14.71 -4.56 11.52
CA ASN A 2 15.18 -4.33 10.14
C ASN A 2 15.20 -5.58 9.24
N LYS A 3 15.62 -6.74 9.79
CA LYS A 3 15.59 -8.02 9.05
C LYS A 3 14.17 -8.40 8.62
N THR A 4 13.20 -8.32 9.53
CA THR A 4 11.79 -8.65 9.27
C THR A 4 11.18 -7.75 8.20
N LEU A 5 11.45 -6.44 8.27
CA LEU A 5 10.99 -5.49 7.26
C LEU A 5 11.53 -5.84 5.87
N ASN A 6 12.84 -6.07 5.77
CA ASN A 6 13.49 -6.35 4.50
C ASN A 6 12.99 -7.65 3.87
N GLU A 7 12.89 -8.74 4.64
CA GLU A 7 12.40 -10.02 4.12
C GLU A 7 10.93 -9.95 3.67
N ARG A 8 10.07 -9.27 4.43
CA ARG A 8 8.65 -9.09 4.05
C ARG A 8 8.50 -8.23 2.80
N ALA A 9 9.22 -7.11 2.72
CA ALA A 9 9.21 -6.23 1.55
C ALA A 9 9.74 -6.95 0.30
N LYS A 10 10.84 -7.70 0.46
CA LYS A 10 11.42 -8.52 -0.62
C LYS A 10 10.44 -9.57 -1.11
N SER A 11 9.81 -10.31 -0.19
CA SER A 11 8.80 -11.33 -0.52
C SER A 11 7.61 -10.72 -1.27
N MET A 12 7.05 -9.63 -0.74
CA MET A 12 5.92 -8.90 -1.33
C MET A 12 6.22 -8.39 -2.75
N ARG A 13 7.41 -7.82 -2.96
CA ARG A 13 7.84 -7.33 -4.29
C ARG A 13 8.05 -8.46 -5.29
N ILE A 14 8.66 -9.58 -4.86
CA ILE A 14 8.88 -10.75 -5.72
C ILE A 14 7.54 -11.38 -6.11
N HIS A 15 6.62 -11.51 -5.15
CA HIS A 15 5.26 -11.99 -5.40
C HIS A 15 4.54 -11.12 -6.46
N ALA A 16 4.67 -9.79 -6.36
CA ALA A 16 4.14 -8.85 -7.34
C ALA A 16 4.88 -8.83 -8.69
N ARG A 17 5.99 -9.56 -8.84
CA ARG A 17 6.86 -9.58 -10.03
C ARG A 17 7.37 -8.19 -10.43
N LEU A 18 7.56 -7.30 -9.45
CA LEU A 18 8.01 -5.93 -9.71
C LEU A 18 9.54 -5.82 -9.73
N PRO A 19 10.12 -4.98 -10.62
CA PRO A 19 11.57 -4.72 -10.67
C PRO A 19 12.14 -4.22 -9.33
N LYS A 20 13.46 -4.33 -9.15
CA LYS A 20 14.15 -3.91 -7.92
C LYS A 20 13.97 -2.42 -7.59
N ILE A 21 13.68 -1.57 -8.59
CA ILE A 21 13.46 -0.13 -8.39
C ILE A 21 12.32 0.16 -7.38
N PHE A 22 11.31 -0.71 -7.30
CA PHE A 22 10.17 -0.60 -6.37
C PHE A 22 10.46 -1.11 -4.95
N TRP A 23 11.75 -1.24 -4.58
CA TRP A 23 12.12 -1.73 -3.24
C TRP A 23 11.65 -0.77 -2.14
N ALA A 24 11.73 0.55 -2.38
CA ALA A 24 11.34 1.56 -1.40
C ALA A 24 9.83 1.53 -1.16
N ASP A 25 9.04 1.38 -2.22
CA ASP A 25 7.58 1.28 -2.14
C ASP A 25 7.13 0.01 -1.38
N ALA A 26 7.80 -1.11 -1.64
CA ALA A 26 7.57 -2.36 -0.91
C ALA A 26 7.95 -2.24 0.57
N MET A 27 9.03 -1.54 0.90
CA MET A 27 9.45 -1.25 2.28
C MET A 27 8.43 -0.36 3.00
N SER A 28 7.98 0.71 2.35
CA SER A 28 6.95 1.61 2.87
C SER A 28 5.64 0.86 3.14
N THR A 29 5.18 0.09 2.17
CA THR A 29 3.97 -0.74 2.29
C THR A 29 4.09 -1.77 3.41
N THR A 30 5.25 -2.42 3.54
CA THR A 30 5.48 -3.39 4.62
C THR A 30 5.38 -2.72 5.99
N THR A 31 5.96 -1.53 6.13
CA THR A 31 5.91 -0.74 7.38
C THR A 31 4.47 -0.34 7.69
N TYR A 32 3.74 0.14 6.68
CA TYR A 32 2.33 0.50 6.78
C TYR A 32 1.46 -0.65 7.29
N LEU A 33 1.66 -1.86 6.75
CA LEU A 33 0.92 -3.06 7.15
C LEU A 33 1.31 -3.56 8.54
N ILE A 34 2.58 -3.45 8.93
CA ILE A 34 3.03 -3.86 10.28
C ILE A 34 2.40 -2.96 11.36
N ASN A 35 2.34 -1.65 11.12
CA ASN A 35 1.75 -0.71 12.08
C ASN A 35 0.22 -0.89 12.22
N ARG A 36 -0.43 -1.46 11.20
CA ARG A 36 -1.87 -1.75 11.16
C ARG A 36 -2.22 -3.21 11.44
N GLY A 37 -1.22 -4.04 11.75
CA GLY A 37 -1.40 -5.45 12.05
C GLY A 37 -1.50 -5.70 13.56
N PRO A 38 -2.11 -6.83 13.97
CA PRO A 38 -2.11 -7.25 15.36
C PRO A 38 -0.67 -7.54 15.81
N SER A 39 -0.31 -7.06 17.00
CA SER A 39 1.06 -7.16 17.51
C SER A 39 1.13 -7.79 18.89
N VAL A 40 1.93 -8.86 19.00
CA VAL A 40 2.05 -9.68 20.21
C VAL A 40 2.47 -8.86 21.45
N PRO A 41 3.47 -7.96 21.38
CA PRO A 41 3.91 -7.19 22.55
C PRO A 41 2.84 -6.29 23.17
N ILE A 42 1.79 -5.95 22.43
CA ILE A 42 0.66 -5.12 22.90
C ILE A 42 -0.64 -5.91 23.02
N GLY A 43 -0.55 -7.23 23.21
CA GLY A 43 -1.72 -8.08 23.41
C GLY A 43 -2.60 -8.21 22.17
N PHE A 44 -1.98 -8.31 20.98
CA PHE A 44 -2.66 -8.42 19.67
C PHE A 44 -3.49 -7.19 19.26
N LYS A 45 -3.35 -6.07 19.96
CA LYS A 45 -3.87 -4.77 19.50
C LYS A 45 -3.13 -4.28 18.25
N ILE A 46 -3.71 -3.29 17.58
CA ILE A 46 -3.11 -2.59 16.43
C ILE A 46 -2.21 -1.46 16.94
N LEU A 47 -0.95 -1.43 16.48
CA LEU A 47 0.05 -0.44 16.93
C LEU A 47 -0.39 1.00 16.69
N GLU A 48 -0.91 1.26 15.51
CA GLU A 48 -1.29 2.62 15.12
C GLU A 48 -2.53 3.12 15.86
N GLU A 49 -3.46 2.25 16.21
CA GLU A 49 -4.61 2.60 17.06
C GLU A 49 -4.14 3.00 18.45
N GLU A 50 -3.23 2.23 19.04
CA GLU A 50 -2.65 2.52 20.35
C GLU A 50 -1.85 3.83 20.32
N TRP A 51 -1.06 4.07 19.26
CA TRP A 51 -0.29 5.31 19.12
C TRP A 51 -1.19 6.53 18.90
N LYS A 52 -2.15 6.44 17.99
CA LYS A 52 -3.00 7.58 17.60
C LYS A 52 -4.23 7.74 18.49
N SER A 53 -4.49 6.81 19.41
CA SER A 53 -5.71 6.73 20.22
C SER A 53 -6.98 6.85 19.34
N LYS A 54 -6.95 6.24 18.16
CA LYS A 54 -8.02 6.30 17.16
C LYS A 54 -8.06 5.02 16.36
N ASP A 55 -9.27 4.48 16.17
CA ASP A 55 -9.50 3.30 15.34
C ASP A 55 -9.00 3.51 13.91
N VAL A 56 -8.34 2.48 13.38
CA VAL A 56 -7.80 2.48 12.03
C VAL A 56 -8.66 1.60 11.16
N SER A 57 -9.31 2.19 10.15
CA SER A 57 -9.99 1.40 9.14
C SER A 57 -8.98 0.56 8.36
N LEU A 58 -9.31 -0.71 8.10
CA LEU A 58 -8.56 -1.62 7.23
C LEU A 58 -9.26 -1.87 5.89
N SER A 59 -10.42 -1.25 5.66
CA SER A 59 -11.26 -1.50 4.47
C SER A 59 -10.61 -1.05 3.16
N HIS A 60 -9.64 -0.15 3.24
CA HIS A 60 -8.91 0.38 2.09
C HIS A 60 -7.65 -0.44 1.75
N LEU A 61 -7.32 -1.48 2.52
CA LEU A 61 -6.14 -2.30 2.21
C LEU A 61 -6.28 -2.98 0.85
N LYS A 62 -5.19 -2.95 0.07
CA LYS A 62 -5.04 -3.61 -1.24
C LYS A 62 -3.80 -4.47 -1.27
N VAL A 63 -3.84 -5.50 -2.11
CA VAL A 63 -2.71 -6.41 -2.33
C VAL A 63 -1.66 -5.67 -3.16
N PHE A 64 -0.44 -5.53 -2.62
CA PHE A 64 0.69 -4.96 -3.35
C PHE A 64 0.93 -5.71 -4.67
N GLY A 65 1.03 -4.98 -5.77
CA GLY A 65 1.13 -5.55 -7.11
C GLY A 65 -0.21 -5.82 -7.81
N CYS A 66 -1.36 -5.54 -7.18
CA CYS A 66 -2.65 -5.76 -7.82
C CYS A 66 -2.88 -4.78 -8.99
N VAL A 67 -3.62 -5.24 -10.01
CA VAL A 67 -4.07 -4.36 -11.08
C VAL A 67 -4.99 -3.28 -10.51
N SER A 68 -4.73 -2.04 -10.87
CA SER A 68 -5.55 -0.89 -10.51
C SER A 68 -5.96 -0.11 -11.78
N TYR A 69 -7.06 0.63 -11.68
CA TYR A 69 -7.55 1.50 -12.74
C TYR A 69 -7.73 2.90 -12.17
N VAL A 70 -6.91 3.84 -12.66
CA VAL A 70 -6.96 5.25 -12.21
C VAL A 70 -7.75 6.05 -13.22
N ARG A 71 -8.77 6.78 -12.75
CA ARG A 71 -9.63 7.62 -13.60
C ARG A 71 -8.79 8.71 -14.27
N VAL A 72 -8.91 8.80 -15.59
CA VAL A 72 -8.33 9.91 -16.37
C VAL A 72 -9.19 11.15 -16.14
N ARG A 73 -8.56 12.28 -15.85
CA ARG A 73 -9.27 13.55 -15.64
C ARG A 73 -10.05 13.90 -16.90
N ASP A 74 -11.21 14.52 -16.72
CA ASP A 74 -12.10 14.83 -17.84
C ASP A 74 -11.48 15.87 -18.80
N VAL A 75 -10.48 16.64 -18.35
CA VAL A 75 -9.72 17.61 -19.16
C VAL A 75 -8.68 16.93 -20.06
N ASP A 76 -8.23 15.72 -19.70
CA ASP A 76 -7.17 14.99 -20.39
C ASP A 76 -7.71 13.95 -21.39
N LYS A 77 -9.01 14.03 -21.74
CA LYS A 77 -9.67 13.01 -22.56
C LYS A 77 -10.82 13.58 -23.40
N ASP A 78 -10.97 13.07 -24.61
CA ASP A 78 -12.14 13.31 -25.46
C ASP A 78 -13.29 12.34 -25.14
N LYS A 79 -14.47 12.58 -25.74
CA LYS A 79 -15.70 11.81 -25.46
C LYS A 79 -15.55 10.30 -25.69
N LEU A 80 -14.66 9.88 -26.58
CA LEU A 80 -14.43 8.48 -26.96
C LEU A 80 -13.21 7.86 -26.29
N ASP A 81 -12.44 8.63 -25.52
CA ASP A 81 -11.23 8.14 -24.88
C ASP A 81 -11.51 7.23 -23.67
N PRO A 82 -10.59 6.31 -23.34
CA PRO A 82 -10.69 5.48 -22.14
C PRO A 82 -10.87 6.32 -20.88
N LYS A 83 -11.87 5.94 -20.05
CA LYS A 83 -12.17 6.65 -18.80
C LYS A 83 -11.13 6.41 -17.69
N ALA A 84 -10.33 5.35 -17.81
CA ALA A 84 -9.32 4.98 -16.82
C ALA A 84 -8.09 4.38 -17.49
N ARG A 85 -6.93 4.59 -16.86
CA ARG A 85 -5.65 3.98 -17.23
C ARG A 85 -5.34 2.84 -16.27
N LYS A 86 -4.79 1.75 -16.81
CA LYS A 86 -4.38 0.57 -16.04
C LYS A 86 -3.03 0.85 -15.38
N TYR A 87 -2.93 0.55 -14.09
CA TYR A 87 -1.72 0.67 -13.27
C TYR A 87 -1.53 -0.57 -12.39
N ILE A 88 -0.47 -0.55 -11.58
CA ILE A 88 -0.18 -1.55 -10.57
C ILE A 88 -0.13 -0.86 -9.22
N PHE A 89 -0.87 -1.33 -8.23
CA PHE A 89 -0.79 -0.79 -6.88
C PHE A 89 0.60 -1.04 -6.27
N ILE A 90 1.32 0.03 -5.93
CA ILE A 90 2.66 -0.04 -5.34
C ILE A 90 2.72 0.49 -3.90
N GLY A 91 1.62 0.90 -3.29
CA GLY A 91 1.61 1.19 -1.85
C GLY A 91 0.71 2.34 -1.43
N TYR A 92 0.83 2.73 -0.17
CA TYR A 92 -0.02 3.75 0.46
C TYR A 92 0.72 5.08 0.52
N GLY A 93 -0.01 6.17 0.30
CA GLY A 93 0.51 7.52 0.39
C GLY A 93 0.73 7.98 1.82
N THR A 94 1.49 9.07 1.96
CA THR A 94 1.79 9.71 3.25
C THR A 94 0.57 10.32 3.91
N ASN A 95 -0.46 10.65 3.13
CA ASN A 95 -1.76 11.10 3.63
C ASN A 95 -2.76 9.94 3.60
N ASP A 96 -3.63 9.87 4.62
CA ASP A 96 -4.57 8.77 4.92
C ASP A 96 -5.52 8.35 3.76
N MET A 97 -5.49 9.02 2.61
CA MET A 97 -6.38 8.74 1.46
C MET A 97 -5.67 8.57 0.10
N GLY A 98 -4.35 8.47 0.06
CA GLY A 98 -3.60 8.28 -1.20
C GLY A 98 -3.17 6.84 -1.46
N TYR A 99 -3.34 6.35 -2.68
CA TYR A 99 -2.65 5.16 -3.18
C TYR A 99 -1.54 5.58 -4.14
N HIS A 100 -0.43 4.84 -4.14
CA HIS A 100 0.61 4.91 -5.16
C HIS A 100 0.41 3.80 -6.19
N PHE A 101 0.62 4.16 -7.46
CA PHE A 101 0.32 3.35 -8.64
C PHE A 101 1.45 3.41 -9.66
#